data_AF-A0A3M1C2H4-F1
#
_entry.id   AF-A0A3M1C2H4-F1
#
_cell.length_a   1.000
_cell.length_b   1.000
_cell.length_c   1.000
_cell.angle_alpha   90.00
_cell.angle_beta   90.00
_cell.angle_gamma   90.00
#
_symmetry.space_group_name_H-M   'P 1'
#
loop_
_entity.id
_entity.type
_entity.pdbx_description
1 polymer ?
#
loop_
_entity_poly.entity_id
_entity_poly.type
_entity_poly.pdbx_seq_one_letter_code
_entity_poly.pdbx_strand_id
1 'polypeptide(L)'
;MFLAAVSVALLAWAGQSLRAAFERRLADAAPMPPARERVYAVNVVTLTLEKIAPTLETFGEVRARRALEVRTPIGGTVVELGKGFEEGGTVTEGQLLLRVDPTDLQDALALARTDLDAAKADLADAEAAVEIARDDLASAEDQARLREQALERQRDLAARGAATEAAVENAAFA
;
A
#
# COMPACT_ATOMS: atom_id res chain seq x y z
N MET A 1 10.16 95.88 -113.32
CA MET A 1 10.66 94.49 -113.51
C MET A 1 11.72 94.06 -112.49
N PHE A 2 12.59 94.94 -111.97
CA PHE A 2 13.63 94.59 -110.98
C PHE A 2 13.08 94.09 -109.62
N LEU A 3 12.01 94.70 -109.11
CA LEU A 3 11.43 94.33 -107.80
C LEU A 3 10.94 92.88 -107.73
N ALA A 4 10.31 92.39 -108.80
CA ALA A 4 9.77 91.04 -108.86
C ALA A 4 10.86 89.95 -108.82
N ALA A 5 12.01 90.19 -109.46
CA ALA A 5 13.14 89.26 -109.47
C ALA A 5 13.75 89.10 -108.05
N VAL A 6 13.84 90.20 -107.29
CA VAL A 6 14.35 90.17 -105.90
C VAL A 6 13.39 89.42 -104.98
N SER A 7 12.07 89.59 -105.15
CA SER A 7 11.07 88.84 -104.36
C SER A 7 11.17 87.34 -104.58
N VAL A 8 11.34 86.90 -105.84
CA VAL A 8 11.48 85.47 -106.17
C VAL A 8 12.78 84.90 -105.60
N ALA A 9 13.89 85.64 -105.66
CA ALA A 9 15.15 85.20 -105.08
C ALA A 9 15.07 85.03 -103.55
N LEU A 10 14.41 85.95 -102.86
CA LEU A 10 14.21 85.85 -101.40
C LEU A 10 13.29 84.69 -101.02
N LEU A 11 12.22 84.43 -101.79
CA LEU A 11 11.35 83.27 -101.57
C LEU A 11 12.07 81.95 -101.83
N ALA A 12 12.92 81.87 -102.85
CA ALA A 12 13.74 80.69 -103.11
C ALA A 12 14.74 80.44 -101.97
N TRP A 13 15.39 81.49 -101.45
CA TRP A 13 16.32 81.37 -100.34
C TRP A 13 15.64 80.97 -99.02
N ALA A 14 14.46 81.54 -98.73
CA ALA A 14 13.63 81.15 -97.59
C ALA A 14 13.14 79.70 -97.71
N GLY A 15 12.75 79.26 -98.92
CA GLY A 15 12.39 77.88 -99.19
C GLY A 15 13.55 76.92 -98.92
N GLN A 16 14.76 77.29 -99.37
CA GLN A 16 15.97 76.50 -99.16
C GLN A 16 16.32 76.36 -97.67
N SER A 17 16.20 77.44 -96.88
CA SER A 17 16.56 77.45 -95.46
C SER A 17 15.57 76.65 -94.60
N LEU A 18 14.26 76.73 -94.91
CA LEU A 18 13.23 75.91 -94.27
C LEU A 18 13.44 74.42 -94.52
N ARG A 19 13.82 74.05 -95.75
CA ARG A 19 14.12 72.65 -96.09
C ARG A 19 15.31 72.12 -95.29
N ALA A 20 16.39 72.89 -95.24
CA ALA A 20 17.59 72.51 -94.50
C ALA A 20 17.35 72.37 -92.98
N ALA A 21 16.46 73.18 -92.41
CA ALA A 21 16.10 73.09 -90.99
C ALA A 21 15.26 71.84 -90.67
N PHE A 22 14.36 71.44 -91.58
CA PHE A 22 13.54 70.24 -91.39
C PHE A 22 14.34 68.95 -91.51
N GLU A 23 15.27 68.88 -92.47
CA GLU A 23 16.13 67.69 -92.66
C GLU A 23 17.02 67.44 -91.44
N ARG A 24 17.57 68.49 -90.82
CA ARG A 24 18.36 68.35 -89.58
C ARG A 24 17.55 67.80 -88.42
N ARG A 25 16.29 68.23 -88.28
CA ARG A 25 15.41 67.76 -87.19
C ARG A 25 14.98 66.30 -87.36
N LEU A 26 14.78 65.84 -88.59
CA LEU A 26 14.48 64.43 -88.85
C LEU A 26 15.72 63.54 -88.67
N ALA A 27 16.92 64.03 -88.98
CA ALA A 27 18.15 63.26 -88.80
C ALA A 27 18.52 63.04 -87.32
N ASP A 28 18.14 63.96 -86.43
CA ASP A 28 18.45 63.89 -84.97
C ASP A 28 17.42 63.10 -84.14
N ALA A 29 16.41 62.49 -84.76
CA ALA A 29 15.45 61.63 -84.04
C ALA A 29 16.07 60.26 -83.72
N ALA A 30 16.78 60.16 -82.58
CA ALA A 30 17.33 58.90 -82.09
C ALA A 30 16.22 57.89 -81.70
N PRO A 31 16.38 56.58 -81.99
CA PRO A 31 15.39 55.55 -81.61
C PRO A 31 15.32 55.33 -80.09
N MET A 32 14.12 55.24 -79.50
CA MET A 32 13.95 54.88 -78.08
C MET A 32 14.18 53.36 -77.85
N PRO A 33 14.91 52.96 -76.79
CA PRO A 33 15.11 51.54 -76.48
C PRO A 33 13.80 50.85 -76.01
N PRO A 34 13.61 49.55 -76.28
CA PRO A 34 12.44 48.81 -75.82
C PRO A 34 12.41 48.70 -74.29
N ALA A 35 11.21 48.83 -73.71
CA ALA A 35 11.00 48.73 -72.26
C ALA A 35 11.24 47.29 -71.77
N ARG A 36 12.16 47.12 -70.82
CA ARG A 36 12.40 45.84 -70.14
C ARG A 36 11.38 45.61 -69.03
N GLU A 37 10.76 44.44 -69.03
CA GLU A 37 9.87 43.97 -67.95
C GLU A 37 10.68 43.73 -66.66
N ARG A 38 10.14 44.21 -65.53
CA ARG A 38 10.82 44.16 -64.22
C ARG A 38 10.50 42.84 -63.53
N VAL A 39 11.48 41.94 -63.50
CA VAL A 39 11.41 40.72 -62.69
C VAL A 39 11.96 41.02 -61.30
N TYR A 40 11.17 40.74 -60.27
CA TYR A 40 11.57 40.86 -58.88
C TYR A 40 11.90 39.47 -58.33
N ALA A 41 13.14 39.31 -57.86
CA ALA A 41 13.50 38.12 -57.10
C ALA A 41 12.87 38.22 -55.71
N VAL A 42 12.13 37.18 -55.32
CA VAL A 42 11.56 37.03 -53.98
C VAL A 42 12.04 35.71 -53.38
N ASN A 43 12.27 35.71 -52.07
CA ASN A 43 12.59 34.48 -51.35
C ASN A 43 11.31 33.71 -51.08
N VAL A 44 11.25 32.47 -51.58
CA VAL A 44 10.19 31.51 -51.26
C VAL A 44 10.77 30.35 -50.47
N VAL A 45 9.97 29.80 -49.56
CA VAL A 45 10.28 28.57 -48.84
C VAL A 45 9.14 27.60 -49.06
N THR A 46 9.46 26.34 -49.39
CA THR A 46 8.45 25.28 -49.57
C THR A 46 8.14 24.64 -48.23
N LEU A 47 6.87 24.70 -47.81
CA LEU A 47 6.41 24.02 -46.60
C LEU A 47 6.15 22.54 -46.91
N THR A 48 6.68 21.66 -46.06
CA THR A 48 6.40 20.23 -46.08
C THR A 48 5.60 19.86 -44.83
N LEU A 49 4.60 18.99 -45.00
CA LEU A 49 3.77 18.50 -43.89
C LEU A 49 4.52 17.38 -43.18
N GLU A 50 4.88 17.61 -41.94
CA GLU A 50 5.50 16.61 -41.07
C GLU A 50 4.65 16.42 -39.79
N LYS A 51 4.61 15.19 -39.29
CA LYS A 51 4.01 14.88 -37.99
C LYS A 51 5.05 15.07 -36.90
N ILE A 52 5.01 16.21 -36.23
CA ILE A 52 5.88 16.50 -35.09
C ILE A 52 5.25 15.92 -33.82
N ALA A 53 5.94 15.02 -33.15
CA ALA A 53 5.55 14.46 -31.86
C ALA A 53 6.53 14.97 -30.77
N PRO A 54 6.24 16.11 -30.12
CA PRO A 54 7.14 16.66 -29.11
C PRO A 54 7.16 15.75 -27.88
N THR A 55 8.35 15.31 -27.48
CA THR A 55 8.57 14.65 -26.18
C THR A 55 8.74 15.71 -25.10
N LEU A 56 7.87 15.66 -24.09
CA LEU A 56 7.92 16.54 -22.93
C LEU A 56 8.67 15.83 -21.81
N GLU A 57 9.88 16.30 -21.47
CA GLU A 57 10.62 15.80 -20.32
C GLU A 57 10.22 16.58 -19.07
N THR A 58 9.69 15.88 -18.07
CA THR A 58 9.20 16.48 -16.82
C THR A 58 9.68 15.67 -15.64
N PHE A 59 9.79 16.32 -14.47
CA PHE A 59 10.14 15.66 -13.22
C PHE A 59 8.87 15.36 -12.40
N GLY A 60 8.86 14.22 -11.72
CA GLY A 60 7.80 13.81 -10.80
C GLY A 60 8.35 12.84 -9.77
N GLU A 61 7.61 12.65 -8.68
CA GLU A 61 7.97 11.74 -7.59
C GLU A 61 7.09 10.48 -7.64
N VAL A 62 7.72 9.30 -7.56
CA VAL A 62 7.00 8.03 -7.42
C VAL A 62 6.72 7.81 -5.95
N ARG A 63 5.43 7.77 -5.57
CA ARG A 63 4.99 7.47 -4.20
C ARG A 63 4.30 6.13 -4.11
N ALA A 64 4.55 5.41 -3.02
CA ALA A 64 3.86 4.17 -2.74
C ALA A 64 2.35 4.45 -2.57
N ARG A 65 1.51 3.71 -3.32
CA ARG A 65 0.04 3.82 -3.18
C ARG A 65 -0.43 3.36 -1.79
N ARG A 66 0.31 2.44 -1.18
CA ARG A 66 0.06 1.90 0.16
C ARG A 66 1.40 1.76 0.86
N ALA A 67 1.46 2.20 2.11
CA ALA A 67 2.59 1.99 3.00
C ALA A 67 2.06 1.31 4.27
N LEU A 68 2.81 0.35 4.77
CA LEU A 68 2.51 -0.34 6.03
C LEU A 68 3.74 -0.25 6.92
N GLU A 69 3.55 0.22 8.14
CA GLU A 69 4.56 0.12 9.18
C GLU A 69 4.27 -1.12 10.02
N VAL A 70 5.19 -2.08 10.02
CA VAL A 70 5.07 -3.32 10.79
C VAL A 70 5.84 -3.15 12.09
N ARG A 71 5.19 -3.45 13.22
CA ARG A 71 5.77 -3.37 14.56
C ARG A 71 5.65 -4.72 15.24
N THR A 72 6.62 -5.06 16.07
CA THR A 72 6.53 -6.25 16.90
C THR A 72 5.54 -5.99 18.04
N PRO A 73 4.65 -6.94 18.37
CA PRO A 73 3.71 -6.79 19.48
C PRO A 73 4.40 -6.82 20.87
N ILE A 74 5.64 -7.34 20.90
CA ILE A 74 6.49 -7.45 22.07
C ILE A 74 7.78 -6.66 21.85
N GLY A 75 8.34 -6.11 22.92
CA GLY A 75 9.70 -5.59 22.93
C GLY A 75 10.71 -6.72 23.13
N GLY A 76 11.94 -6.53 22.66
CA GLY A 76 13.04 -7.46 22.89
C GLY A 76 14.20 -7.24 21.93
N THR A 77 15.28 -7.98 22.14
CA THR A 77 16.47 -7.94 21.29
C THR A 77 16.22 -8.70 19.98
N VAL A 78 16.55 -8.11 18.84
CA VAL A 78 16.49 -8.80 17.54
C VAL A 78 17.71 -9.73 17.43
N VAL A 79 17.47 -11.03 17.26
CA VAL A 79 18.52 -12.06 17.20
C VAL A 79 18.76 -12.60 15.78
N GLU A 80 17.80 -12.40 14.87
CA GLU A 80 17.91 -12.83 13.48
C GLU A 80 17.15 -11.86 12.57
N LEU A 81 17.70 -11.62 11.39
CA LEU A 81 17.01 -10.98 10.28
C LEU A 81 16.70 -12.01 9.20
N GLY A 82 15.53 -11.89 8.59
CA GLY A 82 15.07 -12.75 7.52
C GLY A 82 15.97 -12.71 6.30
N LYS A 83 16.07 -13.84 5.60
CA LYS A 83 16.85 -13.91 4.36
C LYS A 83 16.25 -12.97 3.30
N GLY A 84 17.07 -12.08 2.75
CA GLY A 84 16.66 -11.07 1.76
C GLY A 84 15.82 -9.94 2.34
N PHE A 85 15.71 -9.84 3.67
CA PHE A 85 15.13 -8.67 4.33
C PHE A 85 16.19 -7.57 4.40
N GLU A 86 16.22 -6.74 3.37
CA GLU A 86 17.14 -5.61 3.20
C GLU A 86 16.35 -4.37 2.74
N GLU A 87 16.96 -3.20 2.85
CA GLU A 87 16.34 -1.94 2.43
C GLU A 87 15.99 -1.97 0.92
N GLY A 88 14.72 -1.75 0.60
CA GLY A 88 14.22 -1.88 -0.79
C GLY A 88 14.00 -3.32 -1.26
N GLY A 89 14.22 -4.32 -0.41
CA GLY A 89 13.97 -5.73 -0.70
C GLY A 89 12.48 -6.05 -0.87
N THR A 90 12.17 -7.08 -1.67
CA THR A 90 10.81 -7.61 -1.81
C THR A 90 10.58 -8.75 -0.82
N VAL A 91 9.44 -8.71 -0.13
CA VAL A 91 9.04 -9.74 0.84
C VAL A 91 7.72 -10.38 0.42
N THR A 92 7.52 -11.63 0.82
CA THR A 92 6.31 -12.40 0.54
C THR A 92 5.52 -12.68 1.83
N GLU A 93 4.24 -13.02 1.69
CA GLU A 93 3.40 -13.39 2.82
C GLU A 93 3.98 -14.60 3.56
N GLY A 94 4.00 -14.52 4.91
CA GLY A 94 4.55 -15.58 5.76
C GLY A 94 6.08 -15.63 5.81
N GLN A 95 6.79 -14.75 5.09
CA GLN A 95 8.25 -14.67 5.17
C GLN A 95 8.68 -14.12 6.54
N LEU A 96 9.65 -14.80 7.15
CA LEU A 96 10.33 -14.29 8.34
C LEU A 96 11.04 -12.98 7.98
N LEU A 97 10.69 -11.89 8.64
CA LEU A 97 11.36 -10.59 8.47
C LEU A 97 12.45 -10.40 9.53
N LEU A 98 12.13 -10.71 10.78
CA LEU A 98 13.06 -10.67 11.90
C LEU A 98 12.58 -11.63 13.00
N ARG A 99 13.50 -12.06 13.86
CA ARG A 99 13.20 -12.82 15.07
C ARG A 99 13.67 -12.05 16.29
N VAL A 100 12.76 -11.84 17.23
CA VAL A 100 13.06 -11.33 18.57
C VAL A 100 13.47 -12.50 19.46
N ASP A 101 14.40 -12.28 20.38
CA ASP A 101 14.86 -13.28 21.36
C ASP A 101 13.67 -13.88 22.12
N PRO A 102 13.42 -15.21 21.98
CA PRO A 102 12.27 -15.85 22.60
C PRO A 102 12.54 -16.32 24.03
N THR A 103 13.76 -16.19 24.57
CA THR A 103 14.20 -16.87 25.81
C THR A 103 13.27 -16.58 26.99
N ASP A 104 13.02 -15.31 27.31
CA ASP A 104 12.14 -14.93 28.43
C ASP A 104 10.70 -15.46 28.25
N LEU A 105 10.21 -15.50 27.01
CA LEU A 105 8.88 -16.03 26.70
C LEU A 105 8.83 -17.55 26.80
N GLN A 106 9.91 -18.24 26.42
CA GLN A 106 10.03 -19.68 26.55
C GLN A 106 10.10 -20.09 28.02
N ASP A 107 10.82 -19.35 28.84
CA ASP A 107 10.90 -19.57 30.28
C ASP A 107 9.55 -19.32 30.95
N ALA A 108 8.86 -18.22 30.60
CA ALA A 108 7.51 -17.95 31.08
C ALA A 108 6.51 -19.06 30.67
N LEU A 109 6.63 -19.58 29.44
CA LEU A 109 5.82 -20.70 28.97
C LEU A 109 6.13 -21.99 29.74
N ALA A 110 7.40 -22.26 30.05
CA ALA A 110 7.82 -23.43 30.81
C ALA A 110 7.31 -23.38 32.26
N LEU A 111 7.37 -22.20 32.89
CA LEU A 111 6.80 -21.97 34.21
C LEU A 111 5.29 -22.19 34.22
N ALA A 112 4.55 -21.58 33.28
CA ALA A 112 3.10 -21.73 33.17
C ALA A 112 2.67 -23.18 32.93
N ARG A 113 3.49 -23.98 32.23
CA ARG A 113 3.23 -25.43 32.06
C ARG A 113 3.45 -26.21 33.36
N THR A 114 4.51 -25.88 34.10
CA THR A 114 4.76 -26.47 35.42
C THR A 114 3.62 -26.18 36.39
N ASP A 115 3.16 -24.93 36.43
CA ASP A 115 2.03 -24.51 37.28
C ASP A 115 0.74 -25.25 36.90
N LEU A 116 0.49 -25.45 35.60
CA LEU A 116 -0.65 -26.23 35.12
C LEU A 116 -0.57 -27.69 35.56
N ASP A 117 0.61 -28.30 35.51
CA ASP A 117 0.78 -29.70 35.89
C ASP A 117 0.69 -29.89 37.41
N ALA A 118 1.18 -28.93 38.21
CA ALA A 118 0.97 -28.90 39.65
C ALA A 118 -0.53 -28.80 39.99
N ALA A 119 -1.25 -27.87 39.35
CA ALA A 119 -2.69 -27.72 39.57
C ALA A 119 -3.51 -28.97 39.18
N LYS A 120 -3.07 -29.73 38.16
CA LYS A 120 -3.68 -31.00 37.81
C LYS A 120 -3.42 -32.09 38.85
N ALA A 121 -2.22 -32.13 39.43
CA ALA A 121 -1.89 -33.07 40.50
C ALA A 121 -2.74 -32.76 41.74
N ASP A 122 -2.83 -31.48 42.13
CA ASP A 122 -3.67 -31.04 43.25
C ASP A 122 -5.15 -31.41 43.03
N LEU A 123 -5.65 -31.26 41.79
CA LEU A 123 -7.01 -31.68 41.44
C LEU A 123 -7.19 -33.20 41.61
N ALA A 124 -6.25 -34.00 41.10
CA ALA A 124 -6.32 -35.46 41.23
C ALA A 124 -6.28 -35.92 42.70
N ASP A 125 -5.43 -35.29 43.51
CA ASP A 125 -5.35 -35.56 44.95
C ASP A 125 -6.65 -35.17 45.67
N ALA A 126 -7.25 -34.03 45.31
CA ALA A 126 -8.53 -33.60 45.87
C ALA A 126 -9.68 -34.53 45.47
N GLU A 127 -9.71 -34.99 44.22
CA GLU A 127 -10.68 -35.98 43.74
C GLU A 127 -10.55 -37.31 44.50
N ALA A 128 -9.33 -37.80 44.70
CA ALA A 128 -9.07 -39.01 45.49
C ALA A 128 -9.49 -38.84 46.96
N ALA A 129 -9.22 -37.66 47.56
CA ALA A 129 -9.64 -37.37 48.92
C ALA A 129 -11.16 -37.35 49.08
N VAL A 130 -11.89 -36.87 48.08
CA VAL A 130 -13.37 -36.91 48.06
C VAL A 130 -13.88 -38.35 48.02
N GLU A 131 -13.28 -39.22 47.21
CA GLU A 131 -13.67 -40.64 47.16
C GLU A 131 -13.43 -41.34 48.50
N ILE A 132 -12.26 -41.13 49.12
CA ILE A 132 -11.96 -41.69 50.45
C ILE A 132 -12.98 -41.19 51.49
N ALA A 133 -13.30 -39.89 51.49
CA ALA A 133 -14.27 -39.33 52.41
C ALA A 133 -15.69 -39.91 52.22
N ARG A 134 -16.06 -40.29 50.99
CA ARG A 134 -17.33 -40.98 50.69
C ARG A 134 -17.34 -42.40 51.24
N ASP A 135 -16.25 -43.14 51.07
CA ASP A 135 -16.11 -44.50 51.60
C ASP A 135 -16.11 -44.53 53.13
N ASP A 136 -15.43 -43.55 53.76
CA ASP A 136 -15.43 -43.37 55.21
C ASP A 136 -16.84 -43.04 55.73
N LEU A 137 -17.56 -42.15 55.03
CA LEU A 137 -18.94 -41.81 55.37
C LEU A 137 -19.85 -43.04 55.28
N ALA A 138 -19.79 -43.79 54.19
CA ALA A 138 -20.59 -45.01 54.01
C ALA A 138 -20.29 -46.04 55.12
N SER A 139 -19.02 -46.22 55.47
CA SER A 139 -18.60 -47.12 56.56
C SER A 139 -19.12 -46.65 57.92
N ALA A 140 -19.10 -45.34 58.19
CA ALA A 140 -19.62 -44.78 59.44
C ALA A 140 -21.16 -44.92 59.54
N GLU A 141 -21.88 -44.71 58.44
CA GLU A 141 -23.34 -44.92 58.38
C GLU A 141 -23.71 -46.39 58.61
N ASP A 142 -22.95 -47.32 58.05
CA ASP A 142 -23.14 -48.76 58.26
C ASP A 142 -22.90 -49.16 59.72
N GLN A 143 -21.85 -48.62 60.35
CA GLN A 143 -21.59 -48.84 61.77
C GLN A 143 -22.69 -48.26 62.65
N ALA A 144 -23.14 -47.05 62.36
CA ALA A 144 -24.24 -46.41 63.09
C ALA A 144 -25.52 -47.26 63.01
N ARG A 145 -25.86 -47.77 61.81
CA ARG A 145 -27.01 -48.64 61.59
C ARG A 145 -26.91 -49.94 62.38
N LEU A 146 -25.74 -50.58 62.41
CA LEU A 146 -25.53 -51.80 63.20
C LEU A 146 -25.66 -51.56 64.71
N ARG A 147 -25.17 -50.42 65.21
CA ARG A 147 -25.31 -50.01 66.61
C ARG A 147 -26.77 -49.73 66.96
N GLU A 148 -27.50 -49.03 66.10
CA GLU A 148 -28.93 -48.77 66.28
C GLU A 148 -29.74 -50.06 66.37
N GLN A 149 -29.50 -51.01 65.46
CA GLN A 149 -30.13 -52.34 65.52
C GLN A 149 -29.76 -53.11 66.78
N ALA A 150 -28.51 -53.02 67.26
CA ALA A 150 -28.09 -53.67 68.49
C ALA A 150 -28.80 -53.07 69.71
N LEU A 151 -28.92 -51.74 69.78
CA LEU A 151 -29.65 -51.02 70.81
C LEU A 151 -31.14 -51.39 70.80
N GLU A 152 -31.76 -51.47 69.63
CA GLU A 152 -33.15 -51.89 69.49
C GLU A 152 -33.37 -53.32 69.99
N ARG A 153 -32.49 -54.26 69.63
CA ARG A 153 -32.52 -55.63 70.18
C ARG A 153 -32.38 -55.66 71.70
N GLN A 154 -31.49 -54.85 72.29
CA GLN A 154 -31.33 -54.78 73.75
C GLN A 154 -32.58 -54.22 74.43
N ARG A 155 -33.21 -53.20 73.85
CA ARG A 155 -34.47 -52.63 74.35
C ARG A 155 -35.62 -53.64 74.33
N ASP A 156 -35.76 -54.40 73.24
CA ASP A 156 -36.78 -55.47 73.15
C ASP A 156 -36.55 -56.59 74.17
N LEU A 157 -35.29 -57.02 74.36
CA LEU A 157 -34.94 -58.01 75.38
C LEU A 157 -35.22 -57.51 76.81
N ALA A 158 -34.92 -56.24 77.10
CA ALA A 158 -35.20 -55.64 78.39
C ALA A 158 -36.72 -55.56 78.66
N ALA A 159 -37.51 -55.20 77.66
CA ALA A 159 -38.98 -55.18 77.75
C ALA A 159 -39.57 -56.58 78.06
N ARG A 160 -38.91 -57.64 77.62
CA ARG A 160 -39.28 -59.05 77.91
C ARG A 160 -38.70 -59.57 79.23
N GLY A 161 -37.99 -58.75 79.99
CA GLY A 161 -37.34 -59.13 81.26
C GLY A 161 -36.07 -59.99 81.09
N ALA A 162 -35.53 -60.07 79.87
CA ALA A 162 -34.38 -60.92 79.52
C ALA A 162 -33.05 -60.15 79.41
N ALA A 163 -33.03 -58.85 79.69
CA ALA A 163 -31.82 -58.01 79.72
C ALA A 163 -31.85 -56.99 80.88
N THR A 164 -30.68 -56.46 81.25
CA THR A 164 -30.51 -55.47 82.34
C THR A 164 -30.47 -54.04 81.81
N GLU A 165 -30.83 -53.05 82.64
CA GLU A 165 -30.70 -51.63 82.27
C GLU A 165 -29.27 -51.25 81.87
N ALA A 166 -28.26 -51.76 82.59
CA ALA A 166 -26.85 -51.54 82.27
C ALA A 166 -26.47 -52.07 80.87
N ALA A 167 -27.11 -53.14 80.39
CA ALA A 167 -26.86 -53.66 79.04
C ALA A 167 -27.44 -52.76 77.94
N VAL A 168 -28.60 -52.13 78.20
CA VAL A 168 -29.21 -51.16 77.28
C VAL A 168 -28.41 -49.87 77.24
N GLU A 169 -27.95 -49.39 78.40
CA GLU A 169 -27.13 -48.19 78.52
C GLU A 169 -25.77 -48.35 77.83
N ASN A 170 -25.09 -49.48 78.02
CA ASN A 170 -23.86 -49.80 77.30
C ASN A 170 -24.06 -49.82 75.77
N ALA A 171 -25.20 -50.34 75.29
CA ALA A 171 -25.52 -50.33 73.86
C ALA A 171 -25.88 -48.94 73.32
N ALA A 172 -26.28 -48.00 74.18
CA ALA A 172 -26.58 -46.62 73.80
C ALA A 172 -25.33 -45.75 73.70
N PHE A 173 -24.26 -46.10 74.42
CA PHE A 173 -22.97 -45.41 74.40
C PHE A 173 -21.92 -46.08 73.50
N ALA A 174 -22.19 -47.30 73.03
CA ALA A 174 -21.37 -48.02 72.06
C ALA A 174 -21.55 -47.45 70.65
#